data_AF-A0A8S1UEI2-F1
#
_entry.id   AF-A0A8S1UEI2-F1
#
_cell.length_a   1.000
_cell.length_b   1.000
_cell.length_c   1.000
_cell.angle_alpha   90.00
_cell.angle_beta   90.00
_cell.angle_gamma   90.00
#
_symmetry.space_group_name_H-M   'P 1'
#
loop_
_entity.id
_entity.type
_entity.pdbx_description
1 polymer ?
#
loop_
_entity_poly.entity_id
_entity_poly.type
_entity_poly.pdbx_seq_one_letter_code
_entity_poly.pdbx_strand_id
1 'polypeptide(L)'
;MKNNIQRTSNQYQVNEKKKNSRNEMMNQKQKQCDKLEQLQDQALIQYYIFEDYQNLINLIYSLQTVNDYFKDDPNNEMVILCRNKVISQLNLSNTIHQDIQETYKDSKYQQFITKEKQKVKEMVSHLPPNVQDSIYLEMYKQNSLSEKIISSYQRLEKMDITPNFDNQVVSQIFSSMQLIDQKVNQIQSQNHYTVPSYNDVIEKAKQYQNLTLQKLEVSIPKGQLPQSQKSVQKKELQGVQQIVRSQSCENLSSKFQQQIQTQNQQSKQQSNENHQKEKQINHLKGLVNLGNY
;
A
#
# COMPACT_ATOMS: atom_id res chain seq x y z
N MET A 1 -55.88 -21.80 51.76
CA MET A 1 -54.45 -21.87 51.40
C MET A 1 -54.23 -22.28 49.92
N LYS A 2 -54.80 -21.56 48.93
CA LYS A 2 -54.58 -21.87 47.49
C LYS A 2 -54.11 -20.68 46.63
N ASN A 3 -54.00 -19.47 47.19
CA ASN A 3 -53.69 -18.26 46.42
C ASN A 3 -52.21 -17.81 46.47
N ASN A 4 -51.31 -18.55 47.12
CA ASN A 4 -49.91 -18.15 47.28
C ASN A 4 -48.91 -18.88 46.35
N ILE A 5 -49.34 -19.92 45.63
CA ILE A 5 -48.43 -20.73 44.77
C ILE A 5 -48.38 -20.17 43.33
N GLN A 6 -49.40 -19.42 42.89
CA GLN A 6 -49.42 -18.84 41.53
C GLN A 6 -48.61 -17.55 41.35
N ARG A 7 -48.27 -16.85 42.44
CA ARG A 7 -47.48 -15.60 42.37
C ARG A 7 -45.97 -15.83 42.21
N THR A 8 -45.44 -16.92 42.75
CA THR A 8 -44.01 -17.25 42.63
C THR A 8 -43.66 -17.76 41.22
N SER A 9 -44.49 -18.59 40.58
CA SER A 9 -44.21 -19.10 39.22
C SER A 9 -44.16 -18.01 38.13
N ASN A 10 -44.97 -16.94 38.25
CA ASN A 10 -44.93 -15.83 37.30
C ASN A 10 -43.68 -14.94 37.43
N GLN A 11 -43.08 -14.85 38.63
CA GLN A 11 -41.88 -14.02 38.85
C GLN A 11 -40.60 -14.69 38.31
N TYR A 12 -40.52 -16.02 38.34
CA TYR A 12 -39.43 -16.77 37.72
C TYR A 12 -39.46 -16.69 36.18
N GLN A 13 -40.64 -16.81 35.54
CA GLN A 13 -40.75 -16.70 34.08
C GLN A 13 -40.42 -15.29 33.54
N VAL A 14 -40.74 -14.23 34.28
CA VAL A 14 -40.40 -12.86 33.89
C VAL A 14 -38.89 -12.58 34.03
N ASN A 15 -38.24 -13.15 35.04
CA ASN A 15 -36.79 -13.03 35.23
C ASN A 15 -35.99 -13.87 34.20
N GLU A 16 -36.47 -15.06 33.81
CA GLU A 16 -35.85 -15.84 32.73
C GLU A 16 -35.99 -15.17 31.36
N LYS A 17 -37.16 -14.60 31.03
CA LYS A 17 -37.35 -13.84 29.79
C LYS A 17 -36.45 -12.61 29.69
N LYS A 18 -36.25 -11.86 30.79
CA LYS A 18 -35.32 -10.71 30.81
C LYS A 18 -33.85 -11.15 30.71
N LYS A 19 -33.47 -12.28 31.29
CA LYS A 19 -32.11 -12.83 31.22
C LYS A 19 -31.80 -13.37 29.80
N ASN A 20 -32.77 -14.02 29.16
CA ASN A 20 -32.66 -14.46 27.77
C ASN A 20 -32.58 -13.27 26.79
N SER A 21 -33.41 -12.24 26.98
CA SER A 21 -33.35 -11.02 26.15
C SER A 21 -32.02 -10.26 26.27
N ARG A 22 -31.42 -10.21 27.48
CA ARG A 22 -30.10 -9.59 27.67
C ARG A 22 -28.97 -10.42 27.05
N ASN A 23 -29.03 -11.74 27.12
CA ASN A 23 -28.06 -12.64 26.47
C ASN A 23 -28.18 -12.58 24.94
N GLU A 24 -29.40 -12.49 24.41
CA GLU A 24 -29.65 -12.31 22.97
C GLU A 24 -29.09 -10.98 22.47
N MET A 25 -29.30 -9.89 23.21
CA MET A 25 -28.77 -8.57 22.86
C MET A 25 -27.23 -8.52 22.92
N MET A 26 -26.61 -9.16 23.91
CA MET A 26 -25.15 -9.29 24.00
C MET A 26 -24.59 -10.10 22.83
N ASN A 27 -25.23 -11.22 22.48
CA ASN A 27 -24.83 -12.03 21.33
C ASN A 27 -25.00 -11.29 19.99
N GLN A 28 -26.05 -10.49 19.83
CA GLN A 28 -26.23 -9.65 18.65
C GLN A 28 -25.16 -8.56 18.55
N LYS A 29 -24.82 -7.91 19.67
CA LYS A 29 -23.76 -6.89 19.72
C LYS A 29 -22.38 -7.49 19.41
N GLN A 30 -22.08 -8.68 19.93
CA GLN A 30 -20.82 -9.37 19.62
C GLN A 30 -20.74 -9.72 18.13
N LYS A 31 -21.81 -10.31 17.55
CA LYS A 31 -21.86 -10.62 16.11
C LYS A 31 -21.70 -9.39 15.22
N GLN A 32 -22.22 -8.23 15.64
CA GLN A 32 -22.02 -6.97 14.92
C GLN A 32 -20.57 -6.47 15.01
N CYS A 33 -19.94 -6.60 16.19
CA CYS A 33 -18.54 -6.26 16.39
C CYS A 33 -17.62 -7.12 15.51
N ASP A 34 -17.82 -8.44 15.53
CA ASP A 34 -17.03 -9.40 14.73
C ASP A 34 -17.21 -9.16 13.22
N LYS A 35 -18.42 -8.77 12.80
CA LYS A 35 -18.70 -8.43 11.41
C LYS A 35 -17.97 -7.15 10.98
N LEU A 36 -17.90 -6.15 11.85
CA LEU A 36 -17.22 -4.89 11.56
C LEU A 36 -15.71 -5.11 11.41
N GLU A 37 -15.10 -5.84 12.34
CA GLU A 37 -13.68 -6.22 12.29
C GLU A 37 -13.37 -7.01 11.01
N GLN A 38 -14.25 -7.94 10.62
CA GLN A 38 -14.08 -8.68 9.37
C GLN A 38 -14.12 -7.79 8.12
N LEU A 39 -15.01 -6.79 8.08
CA LEU A 39 -15.06 -5.85 6.95
C LEU A 39 -13.79 -4.99 6.89
N GLN A 40 -13.30 -4.55 8.04
CA GLN A 40 -12.05 -3.81 8.18
C GLN A 40 -10.86 -4.62 7.62
N ASP A 41 -10.72 -5.87 8.05
CA ASP A 41 -9.66 -6.76 7.60
C ASP A 41 -9.72 -7.02 6.09
N GLN A 42 -10.93 -7.29 5.57
CA GLN A 42 -11.14 -7.50 4.14
C GLN A 42 -10.72 -6.27 3.33
N ALA A 43 -11.07 -5.07 3.78
CA ALA A 43 -10.68 -3.83 3.11
C ALA A 43 -9.16 -3.62 3.12
N LEU A 44 -8.47 -3.96 4.22
CA LEU A 44 -7.01 -3.88 4.31
C LEU A 44 -6.33 -4.91 3.41
N ILE A 45 -6.80 -6.15 3.38
CA ILE A 45 -6.31 -7.20 2.49
C ILE A 45 -6.41 -6.73 1.03
N GLN A 46 -7.57 -6.20 0.63
CA GLN A 46 -7.74 -5.67 -0.72
C GLN A 46 -6.77 -4.52 -0.99
N TYR A 47 -6.69 -3.54 -0.10
CA TYR A 47 -5.77 -2.41 -0.27
C TYR A 47 -4.33 -2.85 -0.51
N TYR A 48 -3.79 -3.74 0.32
CA TYR A 48 -2.41 -4.18 0.17
C TYR A 48 -2.18 -4.99 -1.11
N ILE A 49 -3.12 -5.87 -1.49
CA ILE A 49 -3.02 -6.65 -2.73
C ILE A 49 -3.05 -5.74 -3.97
N PHE A 50 -4.02 -4.80 -4.04
CA PHE A 50 -4.23 -3.99 -5.23
C PHE A 50 -3.26 -2.80 -5.34
N GLU A 51 -2.84 -2.20 -4.22
CA GLU A 51 -1.83 -1.12 -4.26
C GLU A 51 -0.44 -1.69 -4.60
N ASP A 52 -0.09 -2.88 -4.11
CA ASP A 52 1.12 -3.61 -4.51
C ASP A 52 1.13 -3.92 -6.01
N TYR A 53 0.04 -4.48 -6.53
CA TYR A 53 -0.14 -4.71 -7.97
C TYR A 53 0.01 -3.41 -8.78
N GLN A 54 -0.68 -2.34 -8.38
CA GLN A 54 -0.61 -1.05 -9.06
C GLN A 54 0.83 -0.50 -9.09
N ASN A 55 1.56 -0.60 -7.98
CA ASN A 55 2.92 -0.11 -7.88
C ASN A 55 3.85 -0.86 -8.84
N LEU A 56 3.70 -2.18 -8.95
CA LEU A 56 4.47 -2.97 -9.92
C LEU A 56 4.15 -2.52 -11.36
N ILE A 57 2.88 -2.38 -11.73
CA ILE A 57 2.50 -1.96 -13.08
C ILE A 57 3.06 -0.56 -13.40
N ASN A 58 2.99 0.39 -12.47
CA ASN A 58 3.58 1.72 -12.63
C ASN A 58 5.08 1.63 -12.94
N LEU A 59 5.82 0.78 -12.21
CA LEU A 59 7.25 0.61 -12.40
C LEU A 59 7.60 -0.08 -13.72
N ILE A 60 6.79 -1.04 -14.18
CA ILE A 60 6.99 -1.67 -15.50
C ILE A 60 6.81 -0.64 -16.63
N TYR A 61 5.77 0.19 -16.58
CA TYR A 61 5.57 1.29 -17.54
C TYR A 61 6.72 2.32 -17.49
N SER A 62 7.19 2.63 -16.28
CA SER A 62 8.35 3.51 -16.11
C SER A 62 9.61 2.92 -16.73
N LEU A 63 9.86 1.62 -16.52
CA LEU A 63 11.02 0.94 -17.07
C LEU A 63 10.98 0.89 -18.60
N GLN A 64 9.82 0.59 -19.19
CA GLN A 64 9.64 0.64 -20.65
C GLN A 64 10.02 2.02 -21.21
N THR A 65 9.54 3.08 -20.56
CA THR A 65 9.84 4.47 -20.98
C THR A 65 11.32 4.79 -20.91
N VAL A 66 12.00 4.35 -19.85
CA VAL A 66 13.43 4.57 -19.67
C VAL A 66 14.23 3.75 -20.69
N ASN A 67 13.83 2.50 -20.96
CA ASN A 67 14.43 1.68 -22.00
C ASN A 67 14.27 2.32 -23.39
N ASP A 68 13.10 2.87 -23.70
CA ASP A 68 12.87 3.55 -24.98
C ASP A 68 13.71 4.83 -25.09
N TYR A 69 13.88 5.56 -23.98
CA TYR A 69 14.69 6.78 -23.92
C TYR A 69 16.18 6.51 -24.12
N PHE A 70 16.69 5.44 -23.51
CA PHE A 70 18.09 5.00 -23.58
C PHE A 70 18.25 3.73 -24.42
N LYS A 71 17.46 3.59 -25.49
CA LYS A 71 17.43 2.38 -26.32
C LYS A 71 18.80 2.01 -26.91
N ASP A 72 19.65 3.01 -27.12
CA ASP A 72 20.99 2.86 -27.68
C ASP A 72 22.07 2.62 -26.59
N ASP A 73 21.71 2.73 -25.32
CA ASP A 73 22.56 2.50 -24.14
C ASP A 73 21.80 1.71 -23.06
N PRO A 74 21.59 0.38 -23.25
CA PRO A 74 20.87 -0.44 -22.30
C PRO A 74 21.56 -0.58 -20.93
N ASN A 75 22.86 -0.28 -20.86
CA ASN A 75 23.65 -0.28 -19.62
C ASN A 75 23.67 1.09 -18.93
N ASN A 76 22.88 2.05 -19.42
CA ASN A 76 22.75 3.35 -18.78
C ASN A 76 22.35 3.19 -17.32
N GLU A 77 22.98 3.99 -16.45
CA GLU A 77 22.71 3.98 -15.02
C GLU A 77 21.22 4.15 -14.67
N MET A 78 20.47 4.95 -15.44
CA MET A 78 19.04 5.13 -15.22
C MET A 78 18.22 3.89 -15.58
N VAL A 79 18.65 3.15 -16.61
CA VAL A 79 18.05 1.86 -16.98
C VAL A 79 18.27 0.86 -15.86
N ILE A 80 19.51 0.74 -15.36
CA ILE A 80 19.87 -0.15 -14.24
C ILE A 80 19.09 0.24 -12.97
N LEU A 81 19.01 1.54 -12.65
CA LEU A 81 18.25 2.04 -11.52
C LEU A 81 16.76 1.66 -11.60
N CYS A 82 16.15 1.79 -12.79
CA CYS A 82 14.74 1.46 -12.97
C CYS A 82 14.50 -0.06 -12.90
N ARG A 83 15.41 -0.88 -13.42
CA ARG A 83 15.36 -2.34 -13.22
C ARG A 83 15.46 -2.69 -11.74
N ASN A 84 16.40 -2.08 -11.01
CA ASN A 84 16.53 -2.25 -9.56
C ASN A 84 15.27 -1.82 -8.78
N LYS A 85 14.57 -0.76 -9.21
CA LYS A 85 13.28 -0.39 -8.59
C LYS A 85 12.22 -1.47 -8.79
N VAL A 86 12.11 -2.04 -9.98
CA VAL A 86 11.18 -3.16 -10.25
C VAL A 86 11.55 -4.38 -9.41
N ILE A 87 12.83 -4.75 -9.35
CA ILE A 87 13.33 -5.87 -8.55
C ILE A 87 13.03 -5.65 -7.06
N SER A 88 13.32 -4.47 -6.53
CA SER A 88 12.98 -4.10 -5.15
C SER A 88 11.48 -4.19 -4.88
N GLN A 89 10.64 -3.76 -5.82
CA GLN A 89 9.19 -3.92 -5.70
C GLN A 89 8.80 -5.40 -5.65
N LEU A 90 9.37 -6.26 -6.50
CA LEU A 90 9.07 -7.70 -6.49
C LEU A 90 9.47 -8.36 -5.16
N ASN A 91 10.62 -7.98 -4.60
CA ASN A 91 11.05 -8.43 -3.28
C ASN A 91 10.07 -7.98 -2.20
N LEU A 92 9.65 -6.71 -2.24
CA LEU A 92 8.64 -6.16 -1.32
C LEU A 92 7.29 -6.86 -1.47
N SER A 93 6.83 -7.10 -2.69
CA SER A 93 5.60 -7.82 -2.99
C SER A 93 5.59 -9.20 -2.35
N ASN A 94 6.70 -9.95 -2.43
CA ASN A 94 6.81 -11.25 -1.79
C ASN A 94 6.55 -11.15 -0.27
N THR A 95 7.21 -10.20 0.40
CA THR A 95 7.02 -9.94 1.83
C THR A 95 5.58 -9.51 2.16
N ILE A 96 5.00 -8.57 1.41
CA ILE A 96 3.61 -8.11 1.65
C ILE A 96 2.64 -9.29 1.60
N HIS A 97 2.73 -10.12 0.56
CA HIS A 97 1.79 -11.22 0.40
C HIS A 97 2.04 -12.34 1.41
N GLN A 98 3.29 -12.58 1.81
CA GLN A 98 3.64 -13.50 2.88
C GLN A 98 3.04 -13.03 4.21
N ASP A 99 3.24 -11.75 4.57
CA ASP A 99 2.72 -11.17 5.80
C ASP A 99 1.19 -11.20 5.85
N ILE A 100 0.50 -10.97 4.73
CA ILE A 100 -0.96 -11.13 4.64
C ILE A 100 -1.38 -12.57 4.94
N GLN A 101 -0.71 -13.57 4.34
CA GLN A 101 -1.03 -14.98 4.58
C GLN A 101 -0.75 -15.40 6.03
N GLU A 102 0.34 -14.92 6.61
CA GLU A 102 0.73 -15.22 8.00
C GLU A 102 -0.16 -14.51 9.02
N THR A 103 -0.62 -13.29 8.73
CA THR A 103 -1.52 -12.53 9.61
C THR A 103 -2.91 -13.14 9.64
N TYR A 104 -3.45 -13.54 8.48
CA TYR A 104 -4.84 -13.93 8.32
C TYR A 104 -5.03 -15.44 8.13
N LYS A 105 -4.63 -16.24 9.13
CA LYS A 105 -4.60 -17.72 9.04
C LYS A 105 -5.97 -18.40 8.96
N ASP A 106 -7.05 -17.72 9.31
CA ASP A 106 -8.39 -18.32 9.27
C ASP A 106 -8.80 -18.70 7.85
N SER A 107 -9.44 -19.86 7.70
CA SER A 107 -9.88 -20.38 6.40
C SER A 107 -10.75 -19.39 5.61
N LYS A 108 -11.60 -18.61 6.30
CA LYS A 108 -12.44 -17.58 5.68
C LYS A 108 -11.60 -16.49 4.98
N TYR A 109 -10.49 -16.07 5.60
CA TYR A 109 -9.63 -15.04 5.03
C TYR A 109 -8.72 -15.63 3.97
N GLN A 110 -8.25 -16.87 4.14
CA GLN A 110 -7.47 -17.55 3.10
C GLN A 110 -8.27 -17.68 1.78
N GLN A 111 -9.54 -18.08 1.86
CA GLN A 111 -10.43 -18.09 0.68
C GLN A 111 -10.61 -16.70 0.07
N PHE A 112 -10.76 -15.68 0.91
CA PHE A 112 -10.88 -14.29 0.46
C PHE A 112 -9.61 -13.80 -0.23
N ILE A 113 -8.42 -14.04 0.36
CA ILE A 113 -7.11 -13.69 -0.21
C ILE A 113 -6.93 -14.37 -1.56
N THR A 114 -7.22 -15.67 -1.68
CA THR A 114 -7.14 -16.40 -2.96
C THR A 114 -8.05 -15.76 -4.01
N LYS A 115 -9.27 -15.39 -3.63
CA LYS A 115 -10.20 -14.69 -4.54
C LYS A 115 -9.65 -13.34 -5.00
N GLU A 116 -9.12 -12.52 -4.11
CA GLU A 116 -8.57 -11.21 -4.50
C GLU A 116 -7.30 -11.35 -5.35
N LYS A 117 -6.40 -12.31 -5.03
CA LYS A 117 -5.25 -12.64 -5.90
C LYS A 117 -5.69 -13.10 -7.29
N GLN A 118 -6.77 -13.88 -7.38
CA GLN A 118 -7.31 -14.33 -8.67
C GLN A 118 -7.83 -13.17 -9.51
N LYS A 119 -8.49 -12.18 -8.91
CA LYS A 119 -8.87 -10.95 -9.62
C LYS A 119 -7.67 -10.22 -10.18
N VAL A 120 -6.55 -10.14 -9.44
CA VAL A 120 -5.32 -9.54 -9.97
C VAL A 120 -4.79 -10.33 -11.17
N LYS A 121 -4.79 -11.67 -11.13
CA LYS A 121 -4.40 -12.51 -12.27
C LYS A 121 -5.27 -12.25 -13.51
N GLU A 122 -6.58 -12.07 -13.31
CA GLU A 122 -7.51 -11.69 -14.37
C GLU A 122 -7.21 -10.30 -14.91
N MET A 123 -6.92 -9.31 -14.06
CA MET A 123 -6.51 -7.98 -14.53
C MET A 123 -5.22 -8.02 -15.35
N VAL A 124 -4.26 -8.85 -14.93
CA VAL A 124 -3.00 -9.06 -15.65
C VAL A 124 -3.23 -9.62 -17.06
N SER A 125 -4.18 -10.54 -17.25
CA SER A 125 -4.44 -11.12 -18.58
C SER A 125 -5.02 -10.14 -19.59
N HIS A 126 -5.48 -8.97 -19.14
CA HIS A 126 -6.00 -7.91 -20.00
C HIS A 126 -4.96 -6.82 -20.29
N LEU A 127 -3.76 -6.87 -19.71
CA LEU A 127 -2.73 -5.87 -19.95
C LEU A 127 -2.25 -5.91 -21.41
N PRO A 128 -1.77 -4.78 -21.96
CA PRO A 128 -1.17 -4.76 -23.29
C PRO A 128 0.01 -5.76 -23.40
N PRO A 129 0.23 -6.41 -24.56
CA PRO A 129 1.23 -7.46 -24.72
C PRO A 129 2.64 -7.08 -24.25
N ASN A 130 3.07 -5.84 -24.56
CA ASN A 130 4.38 -5.33 -24.16
C ASN A 130 4.58 -5.29 -22.63
N VAL A 131 3.50 -5.19 -21.85
CA VAL A 131 3.51 -5.25 -20.38
C VAL A 131 3.25 -6.67 -19.89
N GLN A 132 2.29 -7.35 -20.51
CA GLN A 132 1.85 -8.71 -20.15
C GLN A 132 3.00 -9.73 -20.25
N ASP A 133 3.84 -9.59 -21.29
CA ASP A 133 4.97 -10.48 -21.56
C ASP A 133 6.24 -10.09 -20.77
N SER A 134 6.13 -9.13 -19.84
CA SER A 134 7.24 -8.74 -18.98
C SER A 134 7.66 -9.89 -18.07
N ILE A 135 8.96 -10.22 -18.06
CA ILE A 135 9.53 -11.20 -17.13
C ILE A 135 9.22 -10.86 -15.67
N TYR A 136 9.17 -9.57 -15.32
CA TYR A 136 8.87 -9.11 -13.97
C TYR A 136 7.43 -9.43 -13.56
N LEU A 137 6.49 -9.36 -14.50
CA LEU A 137 5.11 -9.70 -14.24
C LEU A 137 4.91 -11.22 -14.10
N GLU A 138 5.67 -12.02 -14.85
CA GLU A 138 5.73 -13.46 -14.65
C GLU A 138 6.24 -13.81 -13.25
N MET A 139 7.35 -13.19 -12.83
CA MET A 139 7.89 -13.38 -11.49
C MET A 139 6.87 -13.00 -10.40
N TYR A 140 6.13 -11.90 -10.58
CA TYR A 140 5.09 -11.49 -9.65
C TYR A 140 3.96 -12.53 -9.53
N LYS A 141 3.48 -13.04 -10.67
CA LYS A 141 2.43 -14.08 -10.70
C LYS A 141 2.87 -15.35 -9.96
N GLN A 142 4.12 -15.76 -10.16
CA GLN A 142 4.69 -16.98 -9.57
C GLN A 142 4.99 -16.84 -8.08
N ASN A 143 5.56 -15.70 -7.66
CA ASN A 143 6.11 -15.56 -6.32
C ASN A 143 5.15 -14.88 -5.35
N SER A 144 4.32 -13.94 -5.81
CA SER A 144 3.44 -13.14 -4.95
C SER A 144 1.97 -13.58 -5.04
N LEU A 145 1.49 -13.89 -6.25
CA LEU A 145 0.08 -14.27 -6.47
C LEU A 145 -0.18 -15.79 -6.39
N SER A 146 0.84 -16.59 -6.10
CA SER A 146 0.67 -18.02 -5.86
C SER A 146 0.00 -18.30 -4.51
N GLU A 147 -0.58 -19.50 -4.39
CA GLU A 147 -1.14 -19.97 -3.12
C GLU A 147 -0.04 -20.23 -2.10
N LYS A 148 1.06 -20.87 -2.55
CA LYS A 148 2.27 -21.09 -1.77
C LYS A 148 3.32 -20.07 -2.18
N ILE A 149 3.47 -19.03 -1.36
CA ILE A 149 4.49 -18.01 -1.55
C ILE A 149 5.85 -18.65 -1.26
N ILE A 150 6.74 -18.59 -2.25
CA ILE A 150 8.13 -19.01 -2.11
C ILE A 150 8.92 -17.72 -1.86
N SER A 151 9.53 -17.59 -0.69
CA SER A 151 10.41 -16.46 -0.38
C SER A 151 11.59 -16.49 -1.34
N SER A 152 11.55 -15.63 -2.34
CA SER A 152 12.56 -15.49 -3.38
C SER A 152 13.07 -14.06 -3.34
N TYR A 153 14.34 -13.89 -2.99
CA TYR A 153 14.98 -12.59 -3.04
C TYR A 153 15.76 -12.47 -4.34
N GLN A 154 15.39 -11.48 -5.14
CA GLN A 154 16.08 -11.14 -6.37
C GLN A 154 17.19 -10.14 -6.06
N ARG A 155 18.40 -10.43 -6.55
CA ARG A 155 19.57 -9.59 -6.33
C ARG A 155 19.47 -8.33 -7.19
N LEU A 156 19.77 -7.18 -6.58
CA LEU A 156 19.90 -5.91 -7.28
C LEU A 156 21.17 -5.91 -8.15
N GLU A 157 21.07 -5.30 -9.31
CA GLU A 157 22.20 -5.01 -10.18
C GLU A 157 23.12 -3.99 -9.51
N LYS A 158 24.43 -4.19 -9.65
CA LYS A 158 25.42 -3.25 -9.09
C LYS A 158 25.33 -1.91 -9.80
N MET A 159 25.45 -0.84 -9.04
CA MET A 159 25.55 0.52 -9.54
C MET A 159 26.81 1.15 -8.99
N ASP A 160 27.55 1.86 -9.84
CA ASP A 160 28.78 2.56 -9.46
C ASP A 160 28.51 4.00 -8.98
N ILE A 161 27.26 4.27 -8.56
CA ILE A 161 26.82 5.56 -8.04
C ILE A 161 26.80 5.51 -6.52
N THR A 162 27.49 6.45 -5.88
CA THR A 162 27.36 6.67 -4.44
C THR A 162 25.99 7.32 -4.15
N PRO A 163 25.11 6.68 -3.39
CA PRO A 163 23.81 7.26 -3.08
C PRO A 163 23.98 8.52 -2.23
N ASN A 164 23.26 9.59 -2.60
CA ASN A 164 23.20 10.82 -1.82
C ASN A 164 21.90 10.83 -1.00
N PHE A 165 22.01 10.52 0.29
CA PHE A 165 20.90 10.57 1.24
C PHE A 165 20.90 11.91 1.98
N ASP A 166 20.41 12.96 1.32
CA ASP A 166 20.26 14.26 1.95
C ASP A 166 18.95 14.39 2.75
N ASN A 167 18.82 15.49 3.49
CA ASN A 167 17.63 15.78 4.29
C ASN A 167 16.34 15.88 3.45
N GLN A 168 16.43 16.23 2.16
CA GLN A 168 15.25 16.27 1.28
C GLN A 168 14.77 14.86 0.97
N VAL A 169 15.69 13.95 0.62
CA VAL A 169 15.38 12.52 0.40
C VAL A 169 14.74 11.91 1.65
N VAL A 170 15.33 12.15 2.83
CA VAL A 170 14.80 11.65 4.11
C VAL A 170 13.39 12.21 4.37
N SER A 171 13.18 13.51 4.15
CA SER A 171 11.87 14.14 4.34
C SER A 171 10.81 13.56 3.41
N GLN A 172 11.16 13.30 2.14
CA GLN A 172 10.27 12.67 1.17
C GLN A 172 9.87 11.25 1.57
N ILE A 173 10.81 10.46 2.14
CA ILE A 173 10.54 9.12 2.67
C ILE A 173 9.52 9.22 3.81
N PHE A 174 9.76 10.07 4.81
CA PHE A 174 8.84 10.20 5.95
C PHE A 174 7.46 10.70 5.54
N SER A 175 7.38 11.68 4.64
CA SER A 175 6.09 12.13 4.11
C SER A 175 5.35 11.00 3.37
N SER A 176 6.06 10.15 2.63
CA SER A 176 5.46 9.01 1.95
C SER A 176 4.93 7.96 2.93
N MET A 177 5.66 7.70 4.02
CA MET A 177 5.20 6.80 5.09
C MET A 177 3.93 7.33 5.77
N GLN A 178 3.90 8.62 6.11
CA GLN A 178 2.73 9.26 6.73
C GLN A 178 1.49 9.19 5.83
N LEU A 179 1.64 9.33 4.50
CA LEU A 179 0.54 9.18 3.56
C LEU A 179 -0.02 7.76 3.54
N ILE A 180 0.84 6.74 3.68
CA ILE A 180 0.40 5.34 3.80
C ILE A 180 -0.37 5.14 5.10
N ASP A 181 0.15 5.64 6.22
CA ASP A 181 -0.53 5.55 7.53
C ASP A 181 -1.90 6.21 7.50
N GLN A 182 -2.01 7.38 6.87
CA GLN A 182 -3.29 8.08 6.69
C GLN A 182 -4.28 7.26 5.86
N LYS A 183 -3.83 6.66 4.75
CA LYS A 183 -4.69 5.78 3.94
C LYS A 183 -5.17 4.57 4.73
N VAL A 184 -4.27 3.91 5.47
CA VAL A 184 -4.62 2.75 6.30
C VAL A 184 -5.66 3.15 7.36
N ASN A 185 -5.43 4.23 8.09
CA ASN A 185 -6.37 4.74 9.09
C ASN A 185 -7.74 5.09 8.46
N GLN A 186 -7.74 5.69 7.27
CA GLN A 186 -8.96 6.00 6.53
C GLN A 186 -9.73 4.71 6.19
N ILE A 187 -9.07 3.72 5.60
CA ILE A 187 -9.69 2.43 5.24
C ILE A 187 -10.25 1.74 6.47
N GLN A 188 -9.51 1.78 7.59
CA GLN A 188 -9.96 1.20 8.86
C GLN A 188 -11.21 1.89 9.38
N SER A 189 -11.26 3.23 9.34
CA SER A 189 -12.43 3.98 9.78
C SER A 189 -13.66 3.79 8.88
N GLN A 190 -13.45 3.59 7.58
CA GLN A 190 -14.51 3.44 6.58
C GLN A 190 -14.95 1.97 6.41
N ASN A 191 -14.13 1.02 6.85
CA ASN A 191 -14.29 -0.43 6.66
C ASN A 191 -14.50 -0.82 5.19
N HIS A 192 -13.93 -0.03 4.28
CA HIS A 192 -14.14 -0.16 2.86
C HIS A 192 -12.91 0.29 2.07
N TYR A 193 -12.61 -0.47 1.02
CA TYR A 193 -11.65 -0.11 0.01
C TYR A 193 -12.27 -0.38 -1.36
N THR A 194 -12.18 0.60 -2.26
CA THR A 194 -12.62 0.44 -3.63
C THR A 194 -11.51 -0.20 -4.44
N VAL A 195 -11.70 -1.47 -4.80
CA VAL A 195 -10.82 -2.17 -5.73
C VAL A 195 -10.82 -1.42 -7.07
N PRO A 196 -9.64 -1.00 -7.59
CA PRO A 196 -9.57 -0.29 -8.85
C PRO A 196 -10.05 -1.18 -10.00
N SER A 197 -10.64 -0.60 -11.02
CA SER A 197 -10.93 -1.30 -12.27
C SER A 197 -9.66 -1.48 -13.11
N TYR A 198 -9.72 -2.36 -14.10
CA TYR A 198 -8.61 -2.51 -15.08
C TYR A 198 -8.25 -1.17 -15.74
N ASN A 199 -9.25 -0.37 -16.13
CA ASN A 199 -9.02 0.91 -16.77
C ASN A 199 -8.34 1.90 -15.81
N ASP A 200 -8.75 1.94 -14.54
CA ASP A 200 -8.11 2.81 -13.53
C ASP A 200 -6.62 2.46 -13.38
N VAL A 201 -6.30 1.17 -13.39
CA VAL A 201 -4.92 0.68 -13.28
C VAL A 201 -4.07 1.16 -14.46
N ILE A 202 -4.59 1.01 -15.68
CA ILE A 202 -3.92 1.45 -16.91
C ILE A 202 -3.77 2.97 -16.96
N GLU A 203 -4.81 3.72 -16.58
CA GLU A 203 -4.77 5.18 -16.56
C GLU A 203 -3.70 5.69 -15.58
N LYS A 204 -3.67 5.15 -14.36
CA LYS A 204 -2.67 5.51 -13.35
C LYS A 204 -1.25 5.12 -13.81
N ALA A 205 -1.09 3.98 -14.48
CA ALA A 205 0.19 3.56 -15.04
C ALA A 205 0.68 4.48 -16.17
N LYS A 206 -0.21 4.91 -17.07
CA LYS A 206 0.09 5.89 -18.13
C LYS A 206 0.42 7.27 -17.56
N GLN A 207 -0.26 7.70 -16.50
CA GLN A 207 0.10 8.93 -15.79
C GLN A 207 1.51 8.85 -15.21
N TYR A 208 1.85 7.72 -14.60
CA TYR A 208 3.19 7.47 -14.07
C TYR A 208 4.24 7.46 -15.19
N GLN A 209 3.91 6.83 -16.32
CA GLN A 209 4.73 6.83 -17.54
C GLN A 209 5.06 8.25 -18.02
N ASN A 210 4.04 9.11 -18.14
CA ASN A 210 4.21 10.49 -18.56
C ASN A 210 5.06 11.29 -17.57
N LEU A 211 4.88 11.07 -16.27
CA LEU A 211 5.71 11.70 -15.25
C LEU A 211 7.17 11.27 -15.35
N THR A 212 7.43 9.99 -15.60
CA THR A 212 8.79 9.47 -15.83
C THR A 212 9.42 10.15 -17.05
N LEU A 213 8.70 10.23 -18.17
CA LEU A 213 9.18 10.89 -19.38
C LEU A 213 9.53 12.37 -19.12
N GLN A 214 8.65 13.11 -18.44
CA GLN A 214 8.90 14.51 -18.08
C GLN A 214 10.16 14.67 -17.22
N LYS A 215 10.37 13.78 -16.24
CA LYS A 215 11.58 13.81 -15.40
C LYS A 215 12.84 13.55 -16.22
N LEU A 216 12.80 12.58 -17.14
CA LEU A 216 13.93 12.29 -18.03
C LEU A 216 14.28 13.49 -18.91
N GLU A 217 13.27 14.13 -19.50
CA GLU A 217 13.48 15.27 -20.40
C GLU A 217 14.02 16.51 -19.68
N VAL A 218 13.63 16.72 -18.42
CA VAL A 218 14.16 17.80 -17.58
C VAL A 218 15.59 17.51 -17.11
N SER A 219 15.86 16.29 -16.66
CA SER A 219 17.16 15.93 -16.07
C SER A 219 18.24 15.65 -17.11
N ILE A 220 17.87 15.11 -18.27
CA ILE A 220 18.79 14.69 -19.33
C ILE A 220 18.17 15.08 -20.68
N PRO A 221 18.18 16.37 -21.07
CA PRO A 221 17.61 16.80 -22.34
C PRO A 221 18.24 16.02 -23.49
N LYS A 222 17.44 15.53 -24.45
CA LYS A 222 17.90 14.71 -25.60
C LYS A 222 19.05 15.32 -26.43
N GLY A 223 19.37 16.60 -26.23
CA GLY A 223 20.54 17.28 -26.82
C GLY A 223 21.88 17.07 -26.10
N GLN A 224 21.93 16.39 -24.95
CA GLN A 224 23.16 16.12 -24.18
C GLN A 224 23.58 14.64 -24.18
N LEU A 225 22.79 13.74 -24.77
CA LEU A 225 23.29 12.42 -25.16
C LEU A 225 24.43 12.66 -26.17
N PRO A 226 25.59 11.99 -26.07
CA PRO A 226 26.66 12.14 -27.06
C PRO A 226 26.08 11.80 -28.44
N GLN A 227 25.82 12.84 -29.23
CA GLN A 227 25.17 12.72 -30.51
C GLN A 227 26.10 11.99 -31.47
N SER A 228 25.76 10.74 -31.79
CA SER A 228 25.82 10.37 -33.19
C SER A 228 24.74 11.18 -33.92
N GLN A 229 25.19 11.90 -34.95
CA GLN A 229 24.47 12.94 -35.66
C GLN A 229 23.08 12.47 -36.13
N LYS A 230 22.02 13.21 -35.77
CA LYS A 230 20.90 13.53 -36.67
C LYS A 230 19.97 14.59 -36.04
N SER A 231 19.84 15.68 -36.79
CA SER A 231 19.00 16.85 -36.57
C SER A 231 17.52 16.54 -36.76
N VAL A 232 16.63 17.01 -35.87
CA VAL A 232 15.26 17.42 -36.21
C VAL A 232 14.78 18.56 -35.29
N GLN A 233 14.02 19.46 -35.93
CA GLN A 233 13.48 20.75 -35.55
C GLN A 233 12.66 20.83 -34.25
N LYS A 234 12.88 21.95 -33.55
CA LYS A 234 11.99 22.56 -32.56
C LYS A 234 10.57 22.76 -33.13
N LYS A 235 9.56 22.33 -32.38
CA LYS A 235 8.26 23.00 -32.34
C LYS A 235 8.00 23.45 -30.91
N GLU A 236 7.91 24.76 -30.74
CA GLU A 236 7.29 25.39 -29.58
C GLU A 236 5.82 24.99 -29.52
N LEU A 237 5.31 24.74 -28.32
CA LEU A 237 3.89 24.88 -28.00
C LEU A 237 3.77 25.44 -26.58
N GLN A 238 3.43 26.73 -26.56
CA GLN A 238 2.83 27.42 -25.43
C GLN A 238 1.48 26.76 -25.10
N GLY A 239 1.20 26.60 -23.80
CA GLY A 239 -0.05 26.04 -23.31
C GLY A 239 0.02 25.76 -21.82
N VAL A 240 0.22 26.80 -21.02
CA VAL A 240 0.09 26.75 -19.56
C VAL A 240 -1.36 26.43 -19.22
N GLN A 241 -1.60 25.20 -18.78
CA GLN A 241 -2.69 24.89 -17.85
C GLN A 241 -2.09 24.14 -16.66
N GLN A 242 -1.78 24.93 -15.63
CA GLN A 242 -1.86 24.48 -14.24
C GLN A 242 -3.26 23.88 -13.99
N ILE A 243 -3.38 22.98 -13.00
CA ILE A 243 -4.60 22.40 -12.34
C ILE A 243 -4.54 20.85 -12.42
N VAL A 244 -4.55 20.02 -11.37
CA VAL A 244 -4.72 20.15 -9.90
C VAL A 244 -3.55 19.42 -9.21
N ARG A 245 -2.65 20.17 -8.56
CA ARG A 245 -1.98 19.69 -7.35
C ARG A 245 -2.91 20.02 -6.20
N SER A 246 -3.19 19.06 -5.32
CA SER A 246 -3.80 19.36 -4.02
C SER A 246 -2.86 20.31 -3.27
N GLN A 247 -3.13 21.60 -3.35
CA GLN A 247 -2.40 22.66 -2.68
C GLN A 247 -2.72 22.60 -1.18
N SER A 248 -1.83 22.01 -0.39
CA SER A 248 -1.79 22.27 1.05
C SER A 248 -0.40 21.99 1.64
N CYS A 249 0.66 22.43 0.98
CA CYS A 249 2.02 22.31 1.52
C CYS A 249 2.90 23.48 1.08
N GLU A 250 2.53 24.72 1.43
CA GLU A 250 3.49 25.84 1.35
C GLU A 250 3.39 26.83 2.53
N ASN A 251 2.53 26.63 3.54
CA ASN A 251 2.38 27.59 4.66
C ASN A 251 2.38 26.99 6.08
N LEU A 252 3.02 25.84 6.32
CA LEU A 252 3.12 25.28 7.69
C LEU A 252 4.55 25.23 8.26
N SER A 253 5.55 25.68 7.50
CA SER A 253 6.97 25.57 7.87
C SER A 253 7.39 26.46 9.05
N SER A 254 6.62 27.49 9.43
CA SER A 254 7.04 28.44 10.48
C SER A 254 6.42 28.19 11.86
N LYS A 255 5.37 27.37 11.98
CA LYS A 255 4.76 27.03 13.29
C LYS A 255 5.26 25.71 13.89
N PHE A 256 5.79 24.79 13.09
CA PHE A 256 6.18 23.46 13.57
C PHE A 256 7.59 23.37 14.19
N GLN A 257 8.44 24.39 14.04
CA GLN A 257 9.73 24.44 14.74
C GLN A 257 9.61 24.72 16.25
N GLN A 258 8.47 25.23 16.75
CA GLN A 258 8.29 25.52 18.19
C GLN A 258 7.73 24.34 19.01
N GLN A 259 7.16 23.30 18.40
CA GLN A 259 6.55 22.18 19.16
C GLN A 259 7.51 21.05 19.53
N ILE A 260 8.67 20.94 18.89
CA ILE A 260 9.66 19.89 19.19
C ILE A 260 10.48 20.20 20.47
N GLN A 261 10.43 21.44 20.99
CA GLN A 261 11.16 21.82 22.21
C GLN A 261 10.35 21.71 23.53
N THR A 262 9.04 21.51 23.50
CA THR A 262 8.19 21.54 24.72
C THR A 262 7.74 20.18 25.27
N GLN A 263 8.12 19.05 24.67
CA GLN A 263 7.67 17.72 25.12
C GLN A 263 8.59 16.99 26.13
N ASN A 264 9.61 17.66 26.69
CA ASN A 264 10.51 17.05 27.68
C ASN A 264 10.16 17.34 29.15
N GLN A 265 9.01 17.93 29.46
CA GLN A 265 8.59 18.13 30.85
C GLN A 265 7.07 17.97 31.02
N GLN A 266 6.58 16.74 31.05
CA GLN A 266 5.37 16.33 31.81
C GLN A 266 5.15 14.82 31.69
N SER A 267 6.07 14.05 32.28
CA SER A 267 5.87 12.63 32.55
C SER A 267 6.09 12.38 34.05
N LYS A 268 5.06 12.68 34.84
CA LYS A 268 4.79 12.10 36.16
C LYS A 268 3.44 12.61 36.68
N GLN A 269 2.36 11.91 36.32
CA GLN A 269 1.26 11.54 37.23
C GLN A 269 0.16 10.78 36.48
N GLN A 270 -0.43 9.83 37.20
CA GLN A 270 -1.62 9.05 36.87
C GLN A 270 -1.46 7.83 35.97
N SER A 271 -0.89 6.80 36.60
CA SER A 271 -1.34 5.41 36.51
C SER A 271 -2.79 5.26 36.98
N ASN A 272 -3.59 4.54 36.19
CA ASN A 272 -4.68 3.61 36.55
C ASN A 272 -5.88 3.79 35.61
N GLU A 273 -5.82 3.13 34.45
CA GLU A 273 -6.95 2.60 33.65
C GLU A 273 -6.40 2.25 32.27
N ASN A 274 -5.87 1.04 32.09
CA ASN A 274 -5.70 0.41 30.77
C ASN A 274 -5.32 -1.07 30.94
N HIS A 275 -6.29 -1.88 31.33
CA HIS A 275 -6.29 -3.33 31.08
C HIS A 275 -7.31 -3.59 29.98
N GLN A 276 -6.98 -3.20 28.74
CA GLN A 276 -7.65 -3.67 27.51
C GLN A 276 -6.96 -3.22 26.19
N LYS A 277 -5.81 -2.53 26.22
CA LYS A 277 -5.13 -2.01 25.01
C LYS A 277 -3.84 -2.73 24.59
N GLU A 278 -3.52 -3.88 25.18
CA GLU A 278 -2.25 -4.57 24.91
C GLU A 278 -2.28 -5.61 23.77
N LYS A 279 -3.34 -5.64 22.96
CA LYS A 279 -3.43 -6.56 21.80
C LYS A 279 -3.40 -5.91 20.42
N GLN A 280 -3.19 -4.61 20.30
CA GLN A 280 -3.18 -3.92 19.01
C GLN A 280 -2.01 -2.96 18.85
N ILE A 281 -0.76 -3.44 18.98
CA ILE A 281 0.39 -2.80 18.34
C ILE A 281 1.38 -3.90 17.93
N ASN A 282 1.17 -4.50 16.77
CA ASN A 282 2.18 -5.21 15.97
C ASN A 282 1.57 -5.47 14.59
N HIS A 283 1.42 -4.43 13.78
CA HIS A 283 1.09 -4.59 12.37
C HIS A 283 2.37 -4.33 11.57
N LEU A 284 2.84 -5.40 10.90
CA LEU A 284 4.00 -5.45 10.00
C LEU A 284 5.37 -5.18 10.67
N LYS A 285 5.89 -6.18 11.39
CA LYS A 285 7.34 -6.27 11.66
C LYS A 285 8.05 -6.71 10.37
N GLY A 286 8.36 -5.76 9.49
CA GLY A 286 9.00 -6.07 8.20
C GLY A 286 9.82 -4.96 7.54
N LEU A 287 10.06 -3.82 8.21
CA LEU A 287 10.92 -2.74 7.65
C LEU A 287 12.29 -2.62 8.34
N VAL A 288 12.76 -3.67 9.01
CA VAL A 288 14.11 -3.74 9.59
C VAL A 288 14.81 -5.01 9.09
N ASN A 289 15.26 -5.01 7.83
CA ASN A 289 16.40 -5.80 7.35
C ASN A 289 16.69 -5.58 5.85
N LEU A 290 16.82 -4.32 5.42
CA LEU A 290 17.47 -3.99 4.13
C LEU A 290 18.82 -3.26 4.34
N GLY A 291 19.38 -3.34 5.55
CA GLY A 291 20.57 -2.60 5.97
C GLY A 291 21.78 -3.46 6.31
N ASN A 292 21.86 -4.71 5.85
CA ASN A 292 23.07 -5.52 5.91
C ASN A 292 23.00 -6.54 4.77
N TYR A 293 23.70 -6.28 3.66
CA TYR A 293 24.47 -7.20 2.80
C TYR A 293 24.82 -6.51 1.47
#